data_AF-A0A1C1CF67-F1
#
_entry.id   AF-A0A1C1CF67-F1
#
_cell.length_a   1.000
_cell.length_b   1.000
_cell.length_c   1.000
_cell.angle_alpha   90.00
_cell.angle_beta   90.00
_cell.angle_gamma   90.00
#
_symmetry.space_group_name_H-M   'P 1'
#
loop_
_entity.id
_entity.type
_entity.pdbx_description
1 polymer ?
#
loop_
_entity_poly.entity_id
_entity_poly.type
_entity_poly.pdbx_seq_one_letter_code
_entity_poly.pdbx_strand_id
1 'polypeptide(L)'
;MGDPVSIAASILTVLQVADSLVTFIRDLKNASEEHRNVQAEVQSLQSVLRQVYESSATANTTPRKEGFEETPFTGLKDSLETCRLHLEYLTIKLAPMHGFDKARKSVMWKMRRTEIRSILTDIERQKASLMLALQIETTSVFRVIPGSNALARLAAY
;
A
#
# COMPACT_ATOMS: atom_id res chain seq x y z
N MET A 1 19.55 6.34 -1.69
CA MET A 1 18.94 7.06 -0.56
C MET A 1 17.61 7.59 -1.04
N GLY A 2 16.48 7.08 -0.55
CA GLY A 2 15.18 7.67 -0.87
C GLY A 2 15.00 8.91 -0.02
N ASP A 3 15.02 10.09 -0.63
CA ASP A 3 14.57 11.30 0.04
C ASP A 3 13.09 11.09 0.45
N PRO A 4 12.68 11.50 1.66
CA PRO A 4 11.31 11.31 2.14
C PRO A 4 10.25 11.84 1.17
N VAL A 5 10.60 12.91 0.44
CA VAL A 5 9.76 13.50 -0.61
C VAL A 5 9.57 12.54 -1.79
N SER A 6 10.63 11.89 -2.31
CA SER A 6 10.48 10.85 -3.35
C SER A 6 9.62 9.69 -2.89
N ILE A 7 9.74 9.24 -1.64
CA ILE A 7 8.91 8.14 -1.12
C ILE A 7 7.45 8.57 -1.05
N ALA A 8 7.17 9.75 -0.48
CA ALA A 8 5.83 10.32 -0.39
C ALA A 8 5.18 10.49 -1.78
N ALA A 9 5.94 10.99 -2.75
CA ALA A 9 5.49 11.11 -4.14
C ALA A 9 5.20 9.74 -4.79
N SER A 10 6.05 8.74 -4.54
CA SER A 10 5.80 7.37 -5.00
C SER A 10 4.51 6.81 -4.38
N ILE A 11 4.30 6.95 -3.07
CA ILE A 11 3.07 6.50 -2.40
C ILE A 11 1.83 7.18 -3.02
N LEU A 12 1.90 8.50 -3.21
CA LEU A 12 0.81 9.26 -3.83
C LEU A 12 0.51 8.78 -5.25
N THR A 13 1.55 8.46 -6.03
CA THR A 13 1.39 7.90 -7.38
C THR A 13 0.66 6.56 -7.35
N VAL A 14 1.04 5.65 -6.44
CA VAL A 14 0.34 4.36 -6.28
C VAL A 14 -1.12 4.57 -5.86
N LEU A 15 -1.37 5.52 -4.94
CA LEU A 15 -2.72 5.86 -4.51
C LEU A 15 -3.60 6.37 -5.66
N GLN A 16 -3.06 7.20 -6.56
CA GLN A 16 -3.78 7.71 -7.74
C GLN A 16 -4.18 6.59 -8.71
N VAL A 17 -3.28 5.64 -8.97
CA VAL A 17 -3.58 4.47 -9.80
C VAL A 17 -4.67 3.61 -9.14
N ALA A 18 -4.55 3.36 -7.83
CA ALA A 18 -5.55 2.62 -7.07
C ALA A 18 -6.93 3.30 -7.12
N ASP A 19 -6.99 4.62 -6.98
CA ASP A 19 -8.25 5.38 -6.99
C ASP A 19 -8.91 5.37 -8.38
N SER A 20 -8.09 5.44 -9.43
CA SER A 20 -8.53 5.29 -10.82
C SER A 20 -9.15 3.90 -11.05
N LEU A 21 -8.51 2.84 -10.52
CA LEU A 21 -9.02 1.48 -10.60
C LEU A 21 -10.32 1.28 -9.82
N VAL A 22 -10.41 1.80 -8.60
CA VAL A 22 -11.64 1.76 -7.79
C VAL A 22 -12.79 2.49 -8.48
N THR A 23 -12.52 3.66 -9.05
CA THR A 23 -13.51 4.45 -9.81
C THR A 23 -13.95 3.69 -11.06
N PHE A 24 -13.00 3.12 -11.82
CA PHE A 24 -13.31 2.29 -12.97
C PHE A 24 -14.24 1.13 -12.61
N ILE A 25 -13.96 0.40 -11.53
CA ILE A 25 -14.80 -0.72 -11.08
C ILE A 25 -16.18 -0.23 -10.64
N ARG A 26 -16.26 0.90 -9.93
CA ARG A 26 -17.52 1.51 -9.49
C ARG A 26 -18.43 1.89 -10.67
N ASP A 27 -17.84 2.37 -11.76
CA ASP A 27 -18.56 2.78 -12.97
C ASP A 27 -19.00 1.59 -13.85
N LEU A 28 -18.54 0.36 -13.56
CA LEU A 28 -19.00 -0.83 -14.26
C LEU A 28 -20.47 -1.12 -13.93
N LYS A 29 -21.37 -0.83 -14.87
CA LYS A 29 -22.75 -1.30 -14.83
C LYS A 29 -22.76 -2.85 -14.75
N ASN A 30 -23.38 -3.37 -13.69
CA ASN A 30 -23.42 -4.79 -13.34
C ASN A 30 -22.06 -5.42 -12.96
N ALA A 31 -21.21 -4.68 -12.22
CA ALA A 31 -20.02 -5.26 -11.59
C ALA A 31 -20.39 -6.56 -10.84
N SER A 32 -19.75 -7.68 -11.21
CA SER A 32 -19.95 -8.96 -10.51
C SER A 32 -19.41 -8.88 -9.08
N GLU A 33 -19.83 -9.81 -8.23
CA GLU A 33 -19.29 -9.97 -6.87
C GLU A 33 -17.76 -9.99 -6.86
N GLU A 34 -17.14 -10.58 -7.87
CA GLU A 34 -15.68 -10.65 -7.96
C GLU A 34 -15.03 -9.30 -8.29
N HIS A 35 -15.69 -8.44 -9.08
CA HIS A 35 -15.22 -7.06 -9.26
C HIS A 35 -15.27 -6.29 -7.93
N ARG A 36 -16.30 -6.52 -7.11
CA ARG A 36 -16.40 -5.92 -5.78
C ARG A 36 -15.30 -6.41 -4.84
N ASN A 37 -14.90 -7.68 -4.95
CA ASN A 37 -13.76 -8.21 -4.19
C ASN A 37 -12.43 -7.56 -4.60
N VAL A 38 -12.20 -7.38 -5.91
CA VAL A 38 -11.04 -6.61 -6.40
C VAL A 38 -11.08 -5.19 -5.83
N GLN A 39 -12.24 -4.52 -5.90
CA GLN A 39 -12.40 -3.18 -5.36
C GLN A 39 -12.08 -3.11 -3.87
N ALA A 40 -12.59 -4.06 -3.08
CA ALA A 40 -12.35 -4.12 -1.63
C ALA A 40 -10.87 -4.31 -1.31
N GLU A 41 -10.17 -5.17 -2.06
CA GLU A 41 -8.74 -5.41 -1.83
C GLU A 41 -7.89 -4.19 -2.23
N VAL A 42 -8.22 -3.52 -3.33
CA VAL A 42 -7.55 -2.28 -3.73
C VAL A 42 -7.80 -1.16 -2.70
N GLN A 43 -9.00 -1.05 -2.15
CA GLN A 43 -9.30 -0.11 -1.06
C GLN A 43 -8.55 -0.46 0.23
N SER A 44 -8.38 -1.74 0.52
CA SER A 44 -7.53 -2.20 1.63
C SER A 44 -6.09 -1.77 1.42
N LEU A 45 -5.53 -1.95 0.23
CA LEU A 45 -4.19 -1.45 -0.12
C LEU A 45 -4.09 0.08 0.04
N GLN A 46 -5.08 0.84 -0.45
CA GLN A 46 -5.10 2.30 -0.28
C GLN A 46 -5.03 2.72 1.19
N SER A 47 -5.74 1.99 2.08
CA SER A 47 -5.73 2.28 3.52
C SER A 47 -4.33 2.11 4.11
N VAL A 48 -3.60 1.05 3.72
CA VAL A 48 -2.24 0.78 4.18
C VAL A 48 -1.26 1.81 3.61
N LEU A 49 -1.35 2.13 2.32
CA LEU A 49 -0.51 3.15 1.69
C LEU A 49 -0.68 4.52 2.36
N ARG A 50 -1.90 4.88 2.77
CA ARG A 50 -2.16 6.13 3.51
C ARG A 50 -1.49 6.12 4.90
N GLN A 51 -1.52 5.00 5.61
CA GLN A 51 -0.82 4.86 6.89
C GLN A 51 0.71 4.95 6.73
N VAL A 52 1.27 4.36 5.66
CA VAL A 52 2.69 4.51 5.32
C VAL A 52 3.03 5.97 5.01
N TYR A 53 2.18 6.66 4.26
CA TYR A 53 2.36 8.08 3.95
C TYR A 53 2.39 8.94 5.22
N GLU A 54 1.40 8.80 6.10
CA GLU A 54 1.31 9.53 7.37
C GLU A 54 2.51 9.25 8.29
N SER A 55 2.96 7.99 8.34
CA SER A 55 4.14 7.59 9.13
C SER A 55 5.42 8.19 8.57
N SER A 56 5.59 8.17 7.25
CA SER A 56 6.76 8.78 6.59
C SER A 56 6.80 10.31 6.75
N ALA A 57 5.65 10.97 6.82
CA ALA A 57 5.56 12.41 7.06
C ALA A 57 5.94 12.76 8.51
N THR A 58 5.49 11.96 9.49
CA THR A 58 5.74 12.19 10.92
C THR A 58 7.16 11.82 11.36
N ALA A 59 7.80 10.82 10.74
CA ALA A 59 9.19 10.44 11.02
C ALA A 59 10.18 11.62 10.89
N ASN A 60 9.88 12.61 10.04
CA ASN A 60 10.70 13.82 9.87
C ASN A 60 10.76 14.72 11.12
N THR A 61 9.90 14.51 12.13
CA THR A 61 9.86 15.34 13.35
C THR A 61 10.73 14.82 14.49
N THR A 62 11.23 13.59 14.40
CA THR A 62 12.09 13.01 15.45
C THR A 62 13.55 12.99 15.01
N PRO A 63 14.48 13.62 15.76
CA PRO A 63 15.91 13.53 15.45
C PRO A 63 16.36 12.07 15.59
N ARG A 64 16.59 11.40 14.45
CA ARG A 64 17.10 10.04 14.39
C ARG A 64 18.56 10.05 14.86
N LYS A 65 18.94 9.13 15.75
CA LYS A 65 20.36 8.94 16.11
C LYS A 65 21.12 8.50 14.86
N GLU A 66 22.19 9.22 14.53
CA GLU A 66 23.20 8.82 13.54
C GLU A 66 23.67 7.39 13.85
N GLY A 67 23.52 6.46 12.89
CA GLY A 67 24.00 5.08 13.03
C GLY A 67 23.08 3.97 12.49
N PHE A 68 21.81 4.25 12.19
CA PHE A 68 21.00 3.34 11.36
C PHE A 68 21.03 3.83 9.90
N GLU A 69 22.10 3.45 9.17
CA GLU A 69 22.31 3.83 7.76
C GLU A 69 21.23 3.28 6.82
N GLU A 70 20.56 2.19 7.21
CA GLU A 70 19.43 1.65 6.46
C GLU A 70 18.12 2.11 7.08
N THR A 71 17.46 3.08 6.46
CA THR A 71 16.05 3.33 6.73
C THR A 71 15.24 2.11 6.29
N PRO A 72 14.26 1.61 7.05
CA PRO A 72 13.36 0.53 6.59
C PRO A 72 12.64 0.88 5.26
N PHE A 73 12.67 2.16 4.88
CA PHE A 73 12.15 2.69 3.63
C PHE A 73 12.99 2.43 2.37
N THR A 74 14.24 1.94 2.45
CA THR A 74 15.03 1.68 1.23
C THR A 74 14.37 0.64 0.32
N GLY A 75 13.81 -0.43 0.90
CA GLY A 75 13.01 -1.43 0.17
C GLY A 75 11.59 -0.99 -0.18
N LEU A 76 11.14 0.16 0.36
CA LEU A 76 9.79 0.65 0.11
C LEU A 76 9.62 1.13 -1.34
N LYS A 77 10.65 1.74 -1.93
CA LYS A 77 10.57 2.26 -3.31
C LYS A 77 10.28 1.16 -4.33
N ASP A 78 11.02 0.05 -4.26
CA ASP A 78 10.82 -1.09 -5.16
C ASP A 78 9.47 -1.77 -4.90
N SER A 79 9.06 -1.86 -3.62
CA SER A 79 7.74 -2.39 -3.24
C SER A 79 6.59 -1.54 -3.79
N LEU A 80 6.71 -0.21 -3.71
CA LEU A 80 5.72 0.75 -4.23
C LEU A 80 5.66 0.71 -5.76
N GLU A 81 6.80 0.64 -6.43
CA GLU A 81 6.84 0.50 -7.89
C GLU A 81 6.19 -0.80 -8.34
N THR A 82 6.44 -1.89 -7.63
CA THR A 82 5.80 -3.17 -7.92
C THR A 82 4.29 -3.11 -7.65
N CYS A 83 3.83 -2.44 -6.58
CA CYS A 83 2.40 -2.18 -6.35
C CYS A 83 1.77 -1.40 -7.51
N ARG A 84 2.46 -0.35 -7.99
CA ARG A 84 2.02 0.47 -9.11
C ARG A 84 1.80 -0.38 -10.36
N LEU A 85 2.80 -1.19 -10.73
CA LEU A 85 2.74 -2.06 -11.90
C LEU A 85 1.59 -3.08 -11.81
N HIS A 86 1.36 -3.67 -10.64
CA HIS A 86 0.23 -4.58 -10.44
C HIS A 86 -1.13 -3.89 -10.61
N LEU A 87 -1.29 -2.68 -10.07
CA LEU A 87 -2.54 -1.92 -10.20
C LEU A 87 -2.77 -1.43 -11.64
N GLU A 88 -1.72 -0.96 -12.32
CA GLU A 88 -1.79 -0.60 -13.74
C GLU A 88 -2.17 -1.82 -14.59
N TYR A 89 -1.56 -2.97 -14.31
CA TYR A 89 -1.86 -4.21 -15.01
C TYR A 89 -3.31 -4.67 -14.78
N LEU A 90 -3.83 -4.59 -13.54
CA LEU A 90 -5.24 -4.83 -13.25
C LEU A 90 -6.15 -3.89 -14.04
N THR A 91 -5.80 -2.60 -14.10
CA THR A 91 -6.55 -1.59 -14.86
C THR A 91 -6.61 -1.97 -16.34
N ILE A 92 -5.48 -2.32 -16.96
CA ILE A 92 -5.42 -2.77 -18.35
C ILE A 92 -6.24 -4.04 -18.57
N LYS A 93 -6.25 -4.98 -17.61
CA LYS A 93 -7.00 -6.23 -17.73
C LYS A 93 -8.50 -6.04 -17.59
N LEU A 94 -8.93 -5.07 -16.80
CA LEU A 94 -10.32 -4.75 -16.53
C LEU A 94 -10.91 -3.75 -17.55
N ALA A 95 -10.09 -2.88 -18.16
CA ALA A 95 -10.53 -1.89 -19.15
C ALA A 95 -11.35 -2.48 -20.31
N PRO A 96 -10.96 -3.61 -20.95
CA PRO A 96 -11.75 -4.23 -22.02
C PRO A 96 -13.13 -4.72 -21.58
N MET A 97 -13.38 -4.86 -20.27
CA MET A 97 -14.70 -5.23 -19.76
C MET A 97 -15.68 -4.04 -19.78
N HIS A 98 -15.18 -2.81 -19.97
CA HIS A 98 -16.03 -1.65 -20.18
C HIS A 98 -16.78 -1.77 -21.52
N GLY A 99 -18.10 -1.64 -21.50
CA GLY A 99 -18.95 -1.73 -22.71
C GLY A 99 -19.39 -3.13 -23.13
N PHE A 100 -18.78 -4.22 -22.62
CA PHE A 100 -19.26 -5.57 -22.91
C PHE A 100 -20.61 -5.86 -22.24
N ASP A 101 -21.46 -6.63 -22.93
CA ASP A 101 -22.67 -7.18 -22.33
C ASP A 101 -22.35 -8.18 -21.20
N LYS A 102 -23.36 -8.56 -20.42
CA LYS A 102 -23.17 -9.45 -19.27
C LYS A 102 -22.56 -10.81 -19.67
N ALA A 103 -22.90 -11.32 -20.85
CA ALA A 103 -22.42 -12.62 -21.33
C ALA A 103 -20.92 -12.58 -21.69
N ARG A 104 -20.50 -11.61 -22.52
CA ARG A 104 -19.10 -11.41 -22.88
C ARG A 104 -18.25 -11.06 -21.67
N LYS A 105 -18.75 -10.21 -20.77
CA LYS A 105 -18.08 -9.91 -19.48
C LYS A 105 -17.81 -11.19 -18.69
N SER A 106 -18.81 -12.07 -18.55
CA SER A 106 -18.67 -13.32 -17.81
C SER A 106 -17.63 -14.26 -18.43
N VAL A 107 -17.60 -14.38 -19.77
CA VAL A 107 -16.62 -15.21 -20.48
C VAL A 107 -15.20 -14.65 -20.33
N MET A 108 -15.02 -13.35 -20.59
CA MET A 108 -13.72 -12.69 -20.42
C MET A 108 -13.23 -12.74 -18.98
N TRP A 109 -14.15 -12.62 -18.02
CA TRP A 109 -13.83 -12.77 -16.61
C TRP A 109 -13.36 -14.19 -16.29
N LYS A 110 -14.08 -15.23 -16.72
CA LYS A 110 -13.65 -16.62 -16.51
C LYS A 110 -12.24 -16.89 -17.05
N MET A 111 -11.90 -16.34 -18.21
CA MET A 111 -10.58 -16.50 -18.80
C MET A 111 -9.48 -15.75 -18.03
N ARG A 112 -9.79 -14.58 -17.45
CA ARG A 112 -8.82 -13.72 -16.75
C ARG A 112 -8.80 -13.90 -15.24
N ARG A 113 -9.75 -14.67 -14.68
CA ARG A 113 -9.94 -14.84 -13.23
C ARG A 113 -8.67 -15.35 -12.54
N THR A 114 -8.00 -16.34 -13.12
CA THR A 114 -6.77 -16.93 -12.54
C THR A 114 -5.64 -15.90 -12.47
N GLU A 115 -5.47 -15.14 -13.54
CA GLU A 115 -4.48 -14.07 -13.65
C GLU A 115 -4.79 -12.91 -12.68
N ILE A 116 -6.03 -12.43 -12.65
CA ILE A 116 -6.49 -11.38 -11.72
C ILE A 116 -6.26 -11.81 -10.26
N ARG A 117 -6.57 -13.06 -9.92
CA ARG A 117 -6.31 -13.61 -8.57
C ARG A 117 -4.83 -13.64 -8.24
N SER A 118 -3.97 -14.05 -9.16
CA SER A 118 -2.52 -14.02 -8.94
C SER A 118 -2.04 -12.62 -8.59
N ILE A 119 -2.49 -11.61 -9.32
CA ILE A 119 -2.11 -10.21 -9.09
C ILE A 119 -2.64 -9.71 -7.74
N LEU A 120 -3.88 -10.08 -7.38
CA LEU A 120 -4.43 -9.76 -6.06
C LEU A 120 -3.61 -10.39 -4.93
N THR A 121 -3.19 -11.65 -5.07
CA THR A 121 -2.32 -12.30 -4.09
C THR A 121 -0.96 -11.58 -3.96
N ASP A 122 -0.40 -11.09 -5.07
CA ASP A 122 0.82 -10.28 -5.03
C ASP A 122 0.61 -8.93 -4.33
N ILE A 123 -0.53 -8.27 -4.57
CA ILE A 123 -0.93 -7.04 -3.86
C ILE A 123 -1.11 -7.30 -2.36
N GLU A 124 -1.80 -8.38 -1.97
CA GLU A 124 -1.99 -8.79 -0.57
C GLU A 124 -0.65 -9.03 0.12
N ARG A 125 0.28 -9.70 -0.55
CA ARG A 125 1.64 -9.93 -0.05
C ARG A 125 2.39 -8.62 0.15
N GLN A 126 2.29 -7.69 -0.80
CA GLN A 126 2.90 -6.37 -0.69
C GLN A 126 2.29 -5.56 0.45
N LYS A 127 0.97 -5.57 0.60
CA LYS A 127 0.25 -4.95 1.71
C LYS A 127 0.75 -5.48 3.05
N ALA A 128 0.92 -6.79 3.18
CA ALA A 128 1.46 -7.39 4.40
C ALA A 128 2.90 -6.91 4.69
N SER A 129 3.76 -6.82 3.67
CA SER A 129 5.11 -6.29 3.81
C SER A 129 5.14 -4.83 4.27
N LEU A 130 4.26 -3.98 3.70
CA LEU A 130 4.11 -2.58 4.11
C LEU A 130 3.64 -2.44 5.56
N MET A 131 2.67 -3.25 5.98
CA MET A 131 2.19 -3.29 7.36
C MET A 131 3.28 -3.70 8.35
N LEU A 132 4.11 -4.68 7.98
CA LEU A 132 5.25 -5.09 8.81
C LEU A 132 6.30 -3.97 8.92
N ALA A 133 6.60 -3.28 7.83
CA ALA A 133 7.52 -2.14 7.83
C ALA A 133 7.04 -1.02 8.79
N LEU A 134 5.74 -0.70 8.75
CA LEU A 134 5.10 0.25 9.67
C LEU A 134 5.20 -0.18 11.14
N GLN A 135 4.96 -1.47 11.43
CA GLN A 135 5.06 -2.00 12.79
C GLN A 135 6.49 -1.94 13.32
N ILE A 136 7.49 -2.23 12.48
CA ILE A 136 8.91 -2.13 12.86
C ILE A 136 9.28 -0.67 13.16
N GLU A 137 8.82 0.27 12.33
CA GLU A 137 9.10 1.69 12.53
C GLU A 137 8.45 2.23 13.82
N THR A 138 7.16 2.00 14.03
CA THR A 138 6.46 2.42 15.26
C THR A 138 7.10 1.81 16.52
N THR A 139 7.53 0.55 16.47
CA THR A 139 8.26 -0.11 17.57
C THR A 139 9.64 0.51 17.81
N SER A 140 10.33 0.95 16.74
CA SER A 140 11.62 1.62 16.86
C SER A 140 11.50 3.01 17.51
N VAL A 141 10.46 3.78 17.15
CA VAL A 141 10.16 5.08 17.76
C VAL A 141 9.84 4.90 19.24
N PHE A 142 9.05 3.89 19.61
CA PHE A 142 8.77 3.59 21.02
C PHE A 142 10.04 3.27 21.82
N ARG A 143 11.00 2.55 21.23
CA ARG A 143 12.29 2.28 21.88
C ARG A 143 13.18 3.51 22.04
N VAL A 144 13.03 4.52 21.18
CA VAL A 144 13.82 5.76 21.26
C VAL A 144 13.30 6.72 22.32
N ILE A 145 12.01 6.69 22.67
CA ILE A 145 11.46 7.50 23.78
C ILE A 145 12.02 6.94 25.11
N PRO A 146 13.03 7.56 25.75
CA PRO A 146 13.60 7.08 27.00
C PRO A 146 12.76 7.66 28.14
N GLY A 147 11.46 7.36 28.14
CA GLY A 147 10.51 7.85 29.14
C GLY A 147 10.54 7.05 30.44
N SER A 148 11.01 5.81 30.43
CA SER A 148 10.92 4.94 31.62
C SER A 148 12.09 5.11 32.61
N ASN A 149 13.20 5.75 32.22
CA ASN A 149 14.31 6.03 33.15
C ASN A 149 14.17 7.38 33.89
N ALA A 150 13.19 8.22 33.55
CA ALA A 150 12.92 9.43 34.33
C ALA A 150 12.34 9.09 35.72
N LEU A 151 11.49 8.05 35.81
CA LEU A 151 10.97 7.56 37.08
C LEU A 151 12.04 6.85 37.92
N ALA A 152 13.00 6.18 37.29
CA ALA A 152 14.13 5.57 38.01
C ALA A 152 15.09 6.62 38.61
N ARG A 153 15.23 7.79 37.97
CA ARG A 153 16.11 8.87 38.47
C ARG A 153 15.48 9.70 39.58
N LEU A 154 14.15 9.80 39.63
CA LEU A 154 13.45 10.44 40.76
C LEU A 154 13.40 9.56 42.02
N ALA A 155 13.61 8.25 41.90
CA ALA A 155 13.67 7.36 43.07
C ALA A 155 15.07 7.28 43.72
N ALA A 156 16.08 7.95 43.15
CA ALA A 156 17.47 7.89 43.61
C ALA A 156 17.95 9.18 44.31
N TYR A 157 17.02 10.08 44.69
CA TYR A 157 17.29 11.24 45.54
C TYR A 157 16.31 11.24 46.71
#